data_AF-A0A7D9LGU7-F1
#
_entry.id   AF-A0A7D9LGU7-F1
#
_cell.length_a   1.000
_cell.length_b   1.000
_cell.length_c   1.000
_cell.angle_alpha   90.00
_cell.angle_beta   90.00
_cell.angle_gamma   90.00
#
_symmetry.space_group_name_H-M   'P 1'
#
loop_
_entity.id
_entity.type
_entity.pdbx_description
1 polymer ?
#
loop_
_entity_poly.entity_id
_entity_poly.type
_entity_poly.pdbx_seq_one_letter_code
_entity_poly.pdbx_strand_id
1 'polypeptide(L)'
;PKRLARIEFERQPPSTVRKSNFFSFVVALYDTQDNLVTVETARFTDFLKQVDQKSFNGLRYQLGLSFNTGFRCEQFLDVHLVDSISKEADSNKALICLFFLNVSIYGV
;
A
#
# COMPACT_ATOMS: atom_id res chain seq x y z
N PRO A 1 -17.42 14.90 -0.09
CA PRO A 1 -16.52 14.59 -1.22
C PRO A 1 -16.19 13.10 -1.17
N LYS A 2 -16.43 12.34 -2.24
CA LYS A 2 -16.11 10.90 -2.27
C LYS A 2 -14.59 10.76 -2.27
N ARG A 3 -14.06 10.22 -1.19
CA ARG A 3 -12.63 10.10 -0.92
C ARG A 3 -12.41 8.77 -0.20
N LEU A 4 -11.26 8.13 -0.44
CA LEU A 4 -10.79 7.09 0.47
C LEU A 4 -10.68 7.66 1.89
N ALA A 5 -11.23 6.94 2.85
CA ALA A 5 -11.22 7.35 4.25
C ALA A 5 -10.39 6.41 5.12
N ARG A 6 -10.40 5.12 4.79
CA ARG A 6 -9.77 4.10 5.63
C ARG A 6 -9.18 2.97 4.77
N ILE A 7 -8.06 2.43 5.25
CA ILE A 7 -7.41 1.24 4.75
C ILE A 7 -7.26 0.25 5.92
N GLU A 8 -7.50 -1.02 5.67
CA GLU A 8 -7.46 -2.06 6.71
C GLU A 8 -6.70 -3.28 6.21
N PHE A 9 -5.88 -3.90 7.05
CA PHE A 9 -5.20 -5.14 6.73
C PHE A 9 -6.15 -6.33 6.91
N GLU A 10 -6.63 -6.91 5.81
CA GLU A 10 -7.30 -8.21 5.82
C GLU A 10 -6.31 -9.34 6.13
N ARG A 11 -5.08 -9.20 5.63
CA ARG A 11 -3.97 -10.09 5.95
C ARG A 11 -2.77 -9.26 6.36
N GLN A 12 -2.41 -9.39 7.63
CA GLN A 12 -1.22 -8.76 8.21
C GLN A 12 0.06 -9.26 7.54
N PRO A 13 1.09 -8.40 7.38
CA PRO A 13 2.41 -8.87 7.04
C PRO A 13 2.95 -9.81 8.15
N PRO A 14 3.86 -10.73 7.82
CA PRO A 14 4.49 -11.59 8.83
C PRO A 14 5.22 -10.76 9.90
N SER A 15 5.13 -11.19 11.17
CA SER A 15 5.78 -10.51 12.30
C SER A 15 7.32 -10.55 12.22
N THR A 16 7.86 -11.53 11.50
CA THR A 16 9.30 -11.65 11.23
C THR A 16 9.54 -12.00 9.78
N VAL A 17 10.45 -11.28 9.13
CA VAL A 17 10.81 -11.51 7.73
C VAL A 17 12.34 -11.53 7.61
N ARG A 18 12.88 -12.53 6.91
CA ARG A 18 14.30 -12.54 6.53
C ARG A 18 14.48 -11.55 5.38
N LYS A 19 15.53 -10.70 5.44
CA LYS A 19 15.79 -9.66 4.42
C LYS A 19 15.85 -10.19 2.98
N SER A 20 16.24 -11.44 2.78
CA SER A 20 16.30 -12.12 1.47
C SER A 20 14.95 -12.61 0.93
N ASN A 21 13.90 -12.58 1.75
CA ASN A 21 12.60 -13.16 1.40
C ASN A 21 11.62 -12.07 0.98
N PHE A 22 10.75 -12.41 0.03
CA PHE A 22 9.54 -11.64 -0.21
C PHE A 22 8.52 -11.91 0.89
N PHE A 23 7.69 -10.90 1.16
CA PHE A 23 6.48 -11.04 1.95
C PHE A 23 5.35 -10.27 1.28
N SER A 24 4.12 -10.60 1.65
CA SER A 24 2.92 -9.96 1.15
C SER A 24 1.96 -9.67 2.30
N PHE A 25 1.03 -8.76 2.04
CA PHE A 25 -0.09 -8.40 2.89
C PHE A 25 -1.29 -8.14 1.99
N VAL A 26 -2.49 -8.14 2.56
CA VAL A 26 -3.74 -7.82 1.83
C VAL A 26 -4.43 -6.70 2.57
N VAL A 27 -4.91 -5.71 1.81
CA VAL A 27 -5.61 -4.54 2.34
C VAL A 27 -6.96 -4.35 1.67
N ALA A 28 -7.95 -3.94 2.46
CA ALA A 28 -9.24 -3.44 2.01
C ALA A 28 -9.26 -1.91 2.06
N LEU A 29 -9.90 -1.29 1.08
CA LEU A 29 -10.09 0.16 1.00
C LEU A 29 -11.56 0.50 1.25
N TYR A 30 -11.79 1.53 2.06
CA TYR A 30 -13.13 1.99 2.41
C TYR A 30 -13.30 3.49 2.14
N ASP A 31 -14.50 3.85 1.72
CA ASP A 31 -14.92 5.24 1.58
C ASP A 31 -15.32 5.86 2.94
N THR A 32 -15.70 7.14 2.93
CA THR A 32 -16.14 7.87 4.13
C THR A 32 -17.43 7.35 4.78
N GLN A 33 -18.14 6.42 4.13
CA GLN A 33 -19.36 5.79 4.62
C GLN A 33 -19.12 4.32 4.99
N ASP A 34 -17.86 3.89 5.11
CA ASP A 34 -17.43 2.51 5.37
C ASP A 34 -17.89 1.50 4.30
N ASN A 35 -18.19 1.96 3.08
CA ASN A 35 -18.38 1.04 1.96
C ASN A 35 -17.04 0.60 1.38
N LEU A 36 -16.97 -0.65 0.93
CA LEU A 36 -15.81 -1.16 0.20
C LEU A 36 -15.62 -0.41 -1.12
N VAL A 37 -14.37 -0.10 -1.43
CA VAL A 37 -13.95 0.51 -2.68
C VAL A 37 -13.23 -0.53 -3.52
N THR A 38 -13.71 -0.73 -4.74
CA THR A 38 -13.14 -1.69 -5.68
C THR A 38 -11.90 -1.10 -6.34
N VAL A 39 -10.82 -1.88 -6.40
CA VAL A 39 -9.60 -1.53 -7.15
C VAL A 39 -9.69 -2.18 -8.54
N GLU A 40 -9.88 -1.39 -9.58
CA GLU A 40 -9.97 -1.86 -10.96
C GLU A 40 -8.57 -2.05 -11.60
N THR A 41 -7.61 -1.19 -11.24
CA THR A 41 -6.22 -1.31 -11.71
C THR A 41 -5.24 -0.93 -10.61
N ALA A 42 -4.06 -1.54 -10.61
CA ALA A 42 -2.95 -1.18 -9.73
C ALA A 42 -1.64 -1.26 -10.51
N ARG A 43 -0.92 -0.14 -10.61
CA ARG A 43 0.33 -0.05 -11.38
C ARG A 43 1.44 0.48 -10.48
N PHE A 44 2.57 -0.23 -10.44
CA PHE A 44 3.77 0.31 -9.81
C PHE A 44 4.23 1.55 -10.60
N THR A 45 4.52 2.63 -9.88
CA THR A 45 4.92 3.91 -10.48
C THR A 45 6.38 4.21 -10.17
N ASP A 46 6.78 4.21 -8.90
CA ASP A 46 8.13 4.63 -8.52
C ASP A 46 8.57 4.11 -7.14
N PHE A 47 9.88 4.14 -6.90
CA PHE A 47 10.48 3.96 -5.59
C PHE A 47 10.59 5.30 -4.86
N LEU A 48 10.10 5.38 -3.63
CA LEU A 48 10.14 6.60 -2.83
C LEU A 48 11.41 6.65 -1.97
N LYS A 49 12.19 7.73 -2.14
CA LYS A 49 13.29 8.06 -1.24
C LYS A 49 12.76 8.79 -0.02
N GLN A 50 13.31 8.44 1.14
CA GLN A 50 13.11 9.26 2.33
C GLN A 50 14.04 10.48 2.26
N VAL A 51 13.52 11.63 2.67
CA VAL A 51 14.28 12.88 2.75
C VAL A 51 15.50 12.65 3.64
N ASP A 52 16.66 13.10 3.17
CA ASP A 52 17.96 12.98 3.84
C ASP A 52 18.51 11.55 4.05
N GLN A 53 17.93 10.54 3.39
CA GLN A 53 18.45 9.17 3.41
C GLN A 53 18.94 8.70 2.04
N LYS A 54 20.03 7.92 2.04
CA LYS A 54 20.57 7.30 0.81
C LYS A 54 19.70 6.17 0.28
N SER A 55 18.89 5.56 1.14
CA SER A 55 18.04 4.43 0.80
C SER A 55 16.64 4.86 0.36
N PHE A 56 16.10 4.13 -0.60
CA PHE A 56 14.67 4.10 -0.83
C PHE A 56 14.01 3.41 0.37
N ASN A 57 12.84 3.91 0.80
CA ASN A 57 12.05 3.30 1.88
C ASN A 57 10.55 3.40 1.60
N GLY A 58 10.19 3.37 0.33
CA GLY A 58 8.81 3.22 -0.03
C GLY A 58 8.60 2.90 -1.50
N LEU A 59 7.36 2.57 -1.80
CA LEU A 59 6.87 2.26 -3.13
C LEU A 59 5.62 3.09 -3.38
N ARG A 60 5.48 3.62 -4.59
CA ARG A 60 4.27 4.28 -5.06
C ARG A 60 3.57 3.42 -6.10
N TYR A 61 2.28 3.23 -5.91
CA TYR A 61 1.38 2.63 -6.87
C TYR A 61 0.31 3.64 -7.29
N GLN A 62 -0.10 3.60 -8.55
CA GLN A 62 -1.29 4.26 -9.05
C GLN A 62 -2.45 3.26 -9.09
N LEU A 63 -3.51 3.56 -8.36
CA LEU A 63 -4.72 2.74 -8.28
C LEU A 63 -5.84 3.38 -9.09
N GLY A 64 -6.51 2.60 -9.94
CA GLY A 64 -7.82 2.94 -10.48
C GLY A 64 -8.89 2.41 -9.53
N LEU A 65 -9.72 3.31 -9.00
CA LEU A 65 -10.72 3.01 -7.97
C LEU A 65 -12.13 3.16 -8.53
N SER A 66 -13.04 2.30 -8.09
CA SER A 66 -14.46 2.34 -8.38
C SER A 66 -15.26 2.22 -7.09
N PHE A 67 -16.14 3.19 -6.86
CA PHE A 67 -16.99 3.26 -5.67
C PHE A 67 -18.35 2.60 -5.98
N ASN A 68 -19.04 2.10 -4.95
CA ASN A 68 -20.38 1.48 -5.09
C ASN A 68 -21.40 2.33 -5.87
N THR A 69 -21.25 3.65 -5.83
CA THR A 69 -22.07 4.61 -6.58
C THR A 69 -21.78 4.70 -8.08
N GLY A 70 -20.80 3.95 -8.59
CA GLY A 70 -20.33 4.02 -9.99
C GLY A 70 -19.33 5.14 -10.28
N PHE A 71 -18.97 5.96 -9.29
CA PHE A 71 -17.92 6.97 -9.44
C PHE A 71 -16.54 6.29 -9.55
N ARG A 72 -15.70 6.76 -10.47
CA ARG A 72 -14.35 6.26 -10.69
C ARG A 72 -13.31 7.37 -10.57
N CYS A 73 -12.15 7.05 -10.02
CA CYS A 73 -11.02 7.97 -9.97
C CYS A 73 -9.69 7.22 -9.92
N GLU A 74 -8.60 7.96 -10.13
CA GLU A 74 -7.25 7.46 -9.90
C GLU A 74 -6.67 8.04 -8.60
N GLN A 75 -5.94 7.24 -7.84
CA GLN A 75 -5.31 7.66 -6.60
C GLN A 75 -3.96 6.98 -6.41
N PHE A 76 -2.98 7.71 -5.86
CA PHE A 76 -1.71 7.12 -5.47
C PHE A 76 -1.81 6.45 -4.11
N LEU A 77 -1.19 5.26 -4.00
CA LEU A 77 -0.96 4.53 -2.76
C LEU A 77 0.54 4.44 -2.53
N ASP A 78 0.98 5.01 -1.41
CA ASP A 78 2.37 4.95 -0.96
C ASP A 78 2.50 3.93 0.17
N VAL A 79 3.46 3.02 0.03
CA VAL A 79 3.77 1.98 1.02
C VAL A 79 5.16 2.25 1.57
N HIS A 80 5.28 2.39 2.89
CA HIS A 80 6.52 2.68 3.59
C HIS A 80 6.77 1.72 4.74
N LEU A 81 8.03 1.45 5.06
CA LEU A 81 8.39 0.78 6.30
C LEU A 81 8.76 1.82 7.36
N VAL A 82 8.12 1.72 8.52
CA VAL A 82 8.38 2.60 9.66
C VAL A 82 8.87 1.80 10.85
N ASP A 83 9.73 2.43 11.65
CA ASP A 83 10.12 1.91 12.94
C ASP A 83 8.89 1.90 13.87
N SER A 84 8.73 0.79 14.58
CA SER A 84 7.54 0.59 15.41
C SER A 84 7.47 1.51 16.63
N ILE A 85 8.61 2.05 17.10
CA ILE A 85 8.73 2.88 18.29
C ILE A 85 8.76 4.35 17.88
N SER A 86 9.71 4.77 17.04
CA SER A 86 9.86 6.18 16.66
C SER A 86 8.82 6.64 15.65
N LYS A 87 8.16 5.71 14.94
CA LYS A 87 7.27 5.98 13.81
C LYS A 87 7.95 6.70 12.64
N GLU A 88 9.28 6.79 12.65
CA GLU A 88 10.06 7.30 11.55
C GLU A 88 10.35 6.20 10.54
N ALA A 89 10.66 6.59 9.32
CA ALA A 89 10.89 5.63 8.25
C ALA A 89 12.25 4.91 8.45
N ASP A 90 12.21 3.57 8.46
CA ASP A 90 13.31 2.67 8.82
C ASP A 90 14.36 2.54 7.69
N SER A 91 15.48 3.23 7.87
CA SER A 91 16.61 3.24 6.92
C SER A 91 17.38 1.92 6.85
N ASN A 92 17.32 1.08 7.90
CA ASN A 92 18.15 -0.11 8.04
C ASN A 92 17.55 -1.34 7.32
N LYS A 93 16.25 -1.34 7.08
CA LYS A 93 15.53 -2.38 6.33
C LYS A 93 15.31 -2.06 4.85
N ALA A 94 15.92 -0.98 4.38
CA ALA A 94 15.82 -0.49 3.01
C ALA A 94 15.95 -1.60 1.94
N LEU A 95 14.84 -1.77 1.22
CA LEU A 95 14.61 -2.45 -0.06
C LEU A 95 15.54 -3.59 -0.46
N ILE A 96 15.17 -4.81 -0.06
CA ILE A 96 15.31 -6.02 -0.91
C ILE A 96 13.96 -6.73 -1.11
N CYS A 97 12.92 -6.40 -0.34
CA CYS A 97 11.59 -6.91 -0.60
C CYS A 97 10.98 -6.16 -1.80
N LEU A 98 11.09 -6.71 -3.01
CA LEU A 98 10.13 -6.36 -4.07
C LEU A 98 8.75 -6.77 -3.55
N PHE A 99 7.97 -5.79 -3.14
CA PHE A 99 6.58 -6.00 -2.84
C PHE A 99 5.88 -6.18 -4.19
N PHE A 100 5.49 -7.41 -4.50
CA PHE A 100 4.38 -7.59 -5.41
C PHE A 100 3.14 -7.38 -4.55
N LEU A 101 2.59 -6.16 -4.59
CA LEU A 101 1.20 -5.94 -4.19
C LEU A 101 0.36 -6.79 -5.15
N ASN A 102 0.15 -8.06 -4.79
CA ASN A 102 -0.90 -8.86 -5.35
C ASN A 102 -2.18 -8.28 -4.76
N VAL A 103 -2.69 -7.21 -5.37
CA VAL A 103 -4.07 -6.81 -5.19
C VAL A 103 -4.87 -8.00 -5.73
N SER A 104 -5.27 -8.90 -4.83
CA SER A 104 -6.32 -9.85 -5.14
C SER A 104 -7.57 -9.01 -5.28
N ILE A 105 -7.84 -8.58 -6.51
CA ILE A 105 -9.08 -7.93 -6.89
C ILE A 105 -10.14 -9.02 -6.72
N TYR A 106 -10.71 -9.12 -5.52
CA TYR A 106 -11.91 -9.92 -5.32
C TYR A 106 -13.05 -9.17 -6.00
N GLY A 107 -13.28 -9.53 -7.26
CA GLY A 107 -14.25 -8.91 -8.14
C GLY A 107 -14.65 -9.85 -9.26
N VAL A 108 -15.17 -11.03 -8.88
CA VAL A 108 -16.20 -11.75 -9.63
C VAL A 108 -17.23 -12.25 -8.62
#